data_AF-A0AA88HTV2-F1
#
_entry.id   AF-A0AA88HTV2-F1
#
_cell.length_a   1.000
_cell.length_b   1.000
_cell.length_c   1.000
_cell.angle_alpha   90.00
_cell.angle_beta   90.00
_cell.angle_gamma   90.00
#
_symmetry.space_group_name_H-M   'P 1'
#
loop_
_entity.id
_entity.type
_entity.pdbx_description
1 polymer ?
#
loop_
_entity_poly.entity_id
_entity_poly.type
_entity_poly.pdbx_seq_one_letter_code
_entity_poly.pdbx_strand_id
1 'polypeptide(L)'
;MTLQFRLSGMFNNFYLKLEEKEKSLYNLDDGWKLLVHDSRDSALIGIRTHGSTVYRGWGKDMRIYVRSFKTLNTKSRPCILKEDYSWSECVAKCFVMALAAKAPCKLPYMDGVPGDYCLSPESYSKAALAVDNLLFFGEWSSSNCSCARQCNQDYFLPYTETSVIENKLGRLRVFFQVS
;
A
#
# COMPACT_ATOMS: atom_id res chain seq x y z
N MET A 1 -28.18 22.41 6.86
CA MET A 1 -27.64 21.35 5.96
C MET A 1 -26.83 22.06 4.89
N THR A 2 -25.54 22.25 5.14
CA THR A 2 -24.67 23.03 4.24
C THR A 2 -24.17 22.10 3.14
N LEU A 3 -24.62 22.31 1.90
CA LEU A 3 -24.08 21.66 0.72
C LEU A 3 -22.63 22.13 0.54
N GLN A 4 -21.69 21.35 1.09
CA GLN A 4 -20.29 21.53 0.82
C GLN A 4 -20.05 21.00 -0.60
N PHE A 5 -19.95 21.91 -1.57
CA PHE A 5 -19.57 21.56 -2.94
C PHE A 5 -18.20 20.86 -2.88
N ARG A 6 -18.21 19.53 -2.96
CA ARG A 6 -16.98 18.76 -3.11
C ARG A 6 -16.53 18.91 -4.56
N LEU A 7 -15.54 19.77 -4.76
CA LEU A 7 -14.89 19.94 -6.05
C LEU A 7 -14.17 18.63 -6.43
N SER A 8 -14.55 18.04 -7.56
CA SER A 8 -13.96 16.81 -8.09
C SER A 8 -13.34 17.02 -9.47
N GLY A 9 -12.68 16.00 -10.01
CA GLY A 9 -12.10 16.00 -11.35
C GLY A 9 -10.68 16.54 -11.44
N MET A 10 -10.12 16.48 -12.66
CA MET A 10 -8.68 16.67 -12.91
C MET A 10 -8.12 18.07 -12.57
N PHE A 11 -8.97 19.08 -12.36
CA PHE A 11 -8.57 20.44 -11.97
C PHE A 11 -8.59 20.67 -10.45
N ASN A 12 -9.21 19.74 -9.71
CA ASN A 12 -9.27 19.74 -8.25
C ASN A 12 -8.55 18.48 -7.76
N ASN A 13 -7.23 18.49 -7.92
CA ASN A 13 -6.40 17.31 -7.83
C ASN A 13 -5.26 17.51 -6.82
N PHE A 14 -4.66 16.38 -6.44
CA PHE A 14 -3.36 16.35 -5.80
C PHE A 14 -2.28 16.19 -6.88
N TYR A 15 -1.48 17.24 -7.08
CA TYR A 15 -0.43 17.28 -8.09
C TYR A 15 0.95 17.19 -7.44
N LEU A 16 1.77 16.24 -7.89
CA LEU A 16 3.15 16.08 -7.46
C LEU A 16 4.11 16.08 -8.64
N LYS A 17 5.25 16.71 -8.40
CA LYS A 17 6.45 16.61 -9.24
C LYS A 17 7.49 15.85 -8.43
N LEU A 18 7.98 14.74 -8.99
CA LEU A 18 8.88 13.81 -8.34
C LEU A 18 10.26 13.91 -8.97
N GLU A 19 11.29 14.05 -8.15
CA GLU A 19 12.68 14.14 -8.56
C GLU A 19 13.50 13.12 -7.76
N GLU A 20 14.24 12.27 -8.46
CA GLU A 20 15.09 11.26 -7.82
C GLU A 20 16.45 11.90 -7.61
N LYS A 21 16.83 12.05 -6.35
CA LYS A 21 18.12 12.63 -5.97
C LYS A 21 19.17 11.55 -5.72
N GLU A 22 18.76 10.33 -5.46
CA GLU A 22 19.65 9.20 -5.26
C GLU A 22 20.21 8.70 -6.59
N LYS A 23 21.52 8.47 -6.62
CA LYS A 23 22.22 7.95 -7.80
C LYS A 23 22.37 6.44 -7.77
N SER A 24 22.34 5.84 -6.58
CA SER A 24 22.45 4.39 -6.38
C SER A 24 21.08 3.80 -6.12
N LEU A 25 20.63 2.91 -7.00
CA LEU A 25 19.38 2.16 -6.84
C LEU A 25 19.68 0.79 -6.20
N TYR A 26 18.90 0.43 -5.19
CA TYR A 26 18.93 -0.93 -4.63
C TYR A 26 18.19 -1.89 -5.57
N ASN A 27 18.83 -2.99 -5.97
CA ASN A 27 18.27 -4.00 -6.88
C ASN A 27 17.68 -3.44 -8.20
N LEU A 28 18.22 -2.33 -8.69
CA LEU A 28 17.70 -1.63 -9.88
C LEU A 28 16.22 -1.21 -9.75
N ASP A 29 15.63 -1.20 -8.54
CA ASP A 29 14.27 -0.71 -8.30
C ASP A 29 14.26 0.79 -8.56
N ASP A 30 13.54 1.23 -9.59
CA ASP A 30 13.51 2.60 -10.04
C ASP A 30 12.09 3.18 -10.07
N GLY A 31 12.01 4.50 -9.96
CA GLY A 31 10.75 5.21 -9.88
C GLY A 31 10.13 5.24 -8.47
N TRP A 32 8.89 5.67 -8.40
CA TRP A 32 8.15 5.88 -7.16
C TRP A 32 6.93 4.99 -7.11
N LYS A 33 6.84 4.16 -6.06
CA LYS A 33 5.66 3.33 -5.78
C LYS A 33 4.60 4.17 -5.08
N LEU A 34 3.35 3.96 -5.48
CA LEU A 34 2.19 4.73 -5.05
C LEU A 34 1.07 3.78 -4.67
N LEU A 35 0.41 4.09 -3.56
CA LEU A 35 -0.79 3.40 -3.11
C LEU A 35 -1.76 4.44 -2.57
N VAL A 36 -3.01 4.39 -3.01
CA VAL A 36 -4.11 5.15 -2.42
C VAL A 36 -4.94 4.17 -1.59
N HIS A 37 -5.08 4.42 -0.30
CA HIS A 37 -5.78 3.55 0.64
C HIS A 37 -6.48 4.37 1.74
N ASP A 38 -7.36 3.73 2.52
CA ASP A 38 -7.99 4.34 3.69
C ASP A 38 -6.91 4.69 4.74
N SER A 39 -7.04 5.83 5.41
CA SER A 39 -6.10 6.27 6.45
C SER A 39 -5.88 5.27 7.60
N ARG A 40 -6.83 4.36 7.84
CA ARG A 40 -6.75 3.32 8.87
C ARG A 40 -6.03 2.06 8.38
N ASP A 41 -5.88 1.91 7.07
CA ASP A 41 -5.29 0.74 6.45
C ASP A 41 -3.76 0.79 6.46
N SER A 42 -3.16 -0.40 6.52
CA SER A 42 -1.72 -0.56 6.46
C SER A 42 -1.23 -0.57 5.01
N ALA A 43 -0.27 0.31 4.70
CA ALA A 43 0.38 0.32 3.39
C ALA A 43 1.41 -0.82 3.22
N LEU A 44 1.81 -1.50 4.32
CA LEU A 44 2.99 -2.37 4.38
C LEU A 44 3.04 -3.43 3.28
N ILE A 45 1.93 -4.16 3.11
CA ILE A 45 1.80 -5.20 2.09
C ILE A 45 1.29 -4.60 0.77
N GLY A 46 0.33 -3.67 0.87
CA GLY A 46 -0.39 -3.12 -0.29
C GLY A 46 0.54 -2.44 -1.30
N ILE A 47 1.52 -1.66 -0.83
CA ILE A 47 2.43 -0.92 -1.71
C ILE A 47 3.28 -1.83 -2.60
N ARG A 48 3.58 -3.05 -2.13
CA ARG A 48 4.41 -4.04 -2.84
C ARG A 48 3.58 -4.92 -3.78
N THR A 49 2.33 -5.20 -3.40
CA THR A 49 1.48 -6.19 -4.08
C THR A 49 0.46 -5.57 -5.03
N HIS A 50 -0.04 -4.37 -4.71
CA HIS A 50 -1.11 -3.68 -5.46
C HIS A 50 -0.74 -2.23 -5.79
N GLY A 51 0.43 -1.77 -5.34
CA GLY A 51 0.94 -0.43 -5.62
C GLY A 51 1.21 -0.23 -7.11
N SER A 52 1.23 1.04 -7.51
CA SER A 52 1.49 1.47 -8.89
C SER A 52 2.77 2.29 -8.96
N THR A 53 3.57 2.12 -10.01
CA THR A 53 4.85 2.83 -10.15
C THR A 53 4.76 4.03 -11.09
N VAL A 54 5.43 5.13 -10.76
CA VAL A 54 5.75 6.25 -11.66
C VAL A 54 7.23 6.24 -11.96
N TYR A 55 7.61 6.23 -13.24
CA TYR A 55 9.01 6.25 -13.65
C TYR A 55 9.47 7.68 -13.99
N ARG A 56 10.78 7.87 -14.02
CA ARG A 56 11.41 9.10 -14.52
C ARG A 56 11.09 9.28 -16.01
N GLY A 57 10.76 10.49 -16.44
CA GLY A 57 10.32 10.74 -17.82
C GLY A 57 8.87 10.36 -18.08
N TRP A 58 8.10 10.02 -17.03
CA TRP A 58 6.69 9.66 -17.16
C TRP A 58 5.80 10.52 -16.27
N GLY A 59 4.67 10.93 -16.85
CA GLY A 59 3.52 11.47 -16.14
C GLY A 59 2.48 10.37 -15.93
N LYS A 60 1.88 10.34 -14.74
CA LYS A 60 0.78 9.44 -14.39
C LYS A 60 -0.40 10.22 -13.84
N ASP A 61 -1.54 10.05 -14.49
CA ASP A 61 -2.82 10.53 -14.02
C ASP A 61 -3.58 9.36 -13.40
N MET A 62 -3.95 9.50 -12.14
CA MET A 62 -4.64 8.48 -11.36
C MET A 62 -6.03 9.00 -10.97
N ARG A 63 -7.04 8.46 -11.64
CA ARG A 63 -8.44 8.70 -11.35
C ARG A 63 -8.92 7.70 -10.31
N ILE A 64 -9.43 8.19 -9.19
CA ILE A 64 -9.89 7.36 -8.07
C ILE A 64 -11.42 7.32 -8.04
N TYR A 65 -11.97 6.12 -8.05
CA TYR A 65 -13.36 5.87 -7.70
C TYR A 65 -13.41 5.28 -6.29
N VAL A 66 -14.23 5.86 -5.42
CA VAL A 66 -14.44 5.34 -4.06
C VAL A 66 -15.72 4.53 -4.05
N ARG A 67 -15.63 3.28 -3.58
CA ARG A 67 -16.79 2.43 -3.34
C ARG A 67 -16.87 2.06 -1.87
N SER A 68 -17.92 2.54 -1.21
CA SER A 68 -18.21 2.22 0.19
C SER A 68 -19.10 0.98 0.28
N PHE A 69 -18.67 0.00 1.06
CA PHE A 69 -19.44 -1.22 1.35
C PHE A 69 -19.80 -1.25 2.83
N LYS A 70 -21.07 -1.58 3.09
CA LYS A 70 -21.61 -1.82 4.44
C LYS A 70 -22.11 -3.25 4.52
N THR A 71 -21.38 -4.07 5.27
CA THR A 71 -21.70 -5.47 5.49
C THR A 71 -22.50 -5.61 6.78
N LEU A 72 -23.55 -6.43 6.74
CA LEU A 72 -24.34 -6.75 7.93
C LEU A 72 -23.55 -7.69 8.84
N ASN A 73 -23.44 -7.32 10.12
CA ASN A 73 -22.81 -8.17 11.12
C ASN A 73 -23.77 -9.29 11.52
N THR A 74 -23.45 -10.53 11.11
CA THR A 74 -24.31 -11.71 11.37
C THR A 74 -23.51 -12.81 12.05
N LYS A 75 -24.20 -13.78 12.67
CA LYS A 75 -23.52 -14.93 13.31
C LYS A 75 -22.73 -15.79 12.30
N SER A 76 -23.24 -15.95 11.08
CA SER A 76 -22.59 -16.74 10.03
C SER A 76 -21.49 -15.98 9.29
N ARG A 77 -21.53 -14.64 9.32
CA ARG A 77 -20.53 -13.76 8.71
C ARG A 77 -20.27 -12.57 9.65
N PRO A 78 -19.50 -12.77 10.73
CA PRO A 78 -19.22 -11.69 11.66
C PRO A 78 -18.29 -10.65 11.00
N CYS A 79 -18.53 -9.38 11.32
CA CYS A 79 -17.64 -8.28 10.95
C CYS A 79 -17.46 -7.32 12.13
N ILE A 80 -16.37 -6.55 12.10
CA ILE A 80 -16.02 -5.61 13.18
C ILE A 80 -16.56 -4.21 12.85
N LEU A 81 -17.34 -3.65 13.78
CA LEU A 81 -17.94 -2.30 13.67
C LEU A 81 -17.05 -1.19 14.24
N LYS A 82 -15.97 -1.54 14.94
CA LYS A 82 -15.09 -0.56 15.57
C LYS A 82 -14.41 0.32 14.53
N GLU A 83 -14.40 1.63 14.76
CA GLU A 83 -13.88 2.62 13.81
C GLU A 83 -12.36 2.57 13.68
N ASP A 84 -11.66 2.21 14.75
CA ASP A 84 -10.20 2.09 14.86
C ASP A 84 -9.66 0.76 14.32
N TYR A 85 -10.53 -0.18 13.95
CA TYR A 85 -10.12 -1.47 13.43
C TYR A 85 -9.89 -1.43 11.91
N SER A 86 -8.77 -1.99 11.47
CA SER A 86 -8.49 -2.29 10.07
C SER A 86 -8.15 -3.77 9.85
N TRP A 87 -8.80 -4.37 8.83
CA TRP A 87 -8.45 -5.72 8.39
C TRP A 87 -7.02 -5.77 7.83
N SER A 88 -6.62 -4.75 7.06
CA SER A 88 -5.28 -4.73 6.45
C SER A 88 -4.18 -4.56 7.49
N GLU A 89 -4.43 -3.80 8.55
CA GLU A 89 -3.53 -3.65 9.70
C GLU A 89 -3.39 -4.95 10.49
N CYS A 90 -4.49 -5.67 10.71
CA CYS A 90 -4.44 -7.01 11.31
C CYS A 90 -3.60 -7.99 10.46
N VAL A 91 -3.82 -7.99 9.13
CA VAL A 91 -3.07 -8.83 8.20
C VAL A 91 -1.60 -8.43 8.13
N ALA A 92 -1.27 -7.14 8.18
CA ALA A 92 0.10 -6.64 8.21
C ALA A 92 0.84 -7.15 9.46
N LYS A 93 0.22 -7.12 10.64
CA LYS A 93 0.80 -7.67 11.87
C LYS A 93 1.01 -9.18 11.78
N CYS A 94 0.03 -9.91 11.27
CA CYS A 94 0.14 -11.35 11.02
C CYS A 94 1.31 -11.67 10.05
N PHE A 95 1.46 -10.88 8.99
CA PHE A 95 2.58 -11.00 8.05
C PHE A 95 3.93 -10.73 8.73
N VAL A 96 4.04 -9.67 9.54
CA VAL A 96 5.27 -9.36 10.28
C VAL A 96 5.66 -10.50 11.22
N MET A 97 4.70 -11.14 11.89
CA MET A 97 4.97 -12.33 12.71
C MET A 97 5.47 -13.51 11.87
N ALA A 98 4.86 -13.77 10.71
CA ALA A 98 5.32 -14.82 9.80
C ALA A 98 6.74 -14.54 9.26
N LEU A 99 7.02 -13.28 8.93
CA LEU A 99 8.33 -12.83 8.48
C LEU A 99 9.38 -12.96 9.59
N ALA A 100 9.05 -12.60 10.83
CA ALA A 100 9.96 -12.73 11.97
C ALA A 100 10.40 -14.19 12.22
N ALA A 101 9.55 -15.16 11.88
CA ALA A 101 9.88 -16.58 11.97
C ALA A 101 10.81 -17.09 10.85
N LYS A 102 11.00 -16.31 9.78
CA LYS A 102 11.71 -16.73 8.55
C LYS A 102 12.94 -15.89 8.27
N ALA A 103 12.89 -14.59 8.56
CA ALA A 103 13.97 -13.66 8.30
C ALA A 103 15.11 -13.86 9.32
N PRO A 104 16.38 -13.72 8.90
CA PRO A 104 17.53 -13.86 9.80
C PRO A 104 17.68 -12.68 10.78
N CYS A 105 16.99 -11.57 10.53
CA CYS A 105 17.04 -10.34 11.30
C CYS A 105 15.78 -9.51 11.06
N LYS A 106 15.56 -8.52 11.91
CA LYS A 106 14.40 -7.63 11.88
C LYS A 106 14.61 -6.50 10.87
N LEU A 107 13.62 -6.29 9.99
CA LEU A 107 13.58 -5.14 9.10
C LEU A 107 13.00 -3.91 9.85
N PRO A 108 13.30 -2.67 9.41
CA PRO A 108 12.91 -1.46 10.14
C PRO A 108 11.42 -1.32 10.45
N TYR A 109 10.54 -1.88 9.62
CA TYR A 109 9.08 -1.80 9.78
C TYR A 109 8.49 -2.95 10.62
N MET A 110 9.31 -3.90 11.06
CA MET A 110 8.86 -5.05 11.86
C MET A 110 8.83 -4.65 13.34
N ASP A 111 7.96 -3.72 13.69
CA ASP A 111 7.82 -3.27 15.08
C ASP A 111 7.07 -4.31 15.93
N GLY A 112 7.41 -4.40 17.21
CA GLY A 112 6.73 -5.27 18.17
C GLY A 112 7.08 -6.76 18.09
N VAL A 113 8.05 -7.16 17.26
CA VAL A 113 8.59 -8.54 17.24
C VAL A 113 9.99 -8.61 17.87
N PRO A 114 10.33 -9.71 18.56
CA PRO A 114 11.65 -9.91 19.13
C PRO A 114 12.71 -10.10 18.04
N GLY A 115 13.97 -9.80 18.37
CA GLY A 115 15.13 -9.96 17.50
C GLY A 115 15.83 -8.66 17.13
N ASP A 116 17.08 -8.78 16.71
CA ASP A 116 17.94 -7.66 16.36
C ASP A 116 17.68 -7.17 14.93
N TYR A 117 17.85 -5.88 14.71
CA TYR A 117 17.75 -5.29 13.38
C TYR A 117 18.86 -5.78 12.45
N CYS A 118 18.58 -5.86 11.15
CA CYS A 118 19.60 -6.13 10.15
C CYS A 118 20.64 -5.00 10.13
N LEU A 119 21.91 -5.30 10.42
CA LEU A 119 23.00 -4.31 10.49
C LEU A 119 23.96 -4.34 9.28
N SER A 120 23.84 -5.34 8.40
CA SER A 120 24.70 -5.47 7.22
C SER A 120 23.88 -5.58 5.93
N PRO A 121 24.42 -5.16 4.77
CA PRO A 121 23.76 -5.31 3.48
C PRO A 121 23.39 -6.76 3.14
N GLU A 122 24.22 -7.73 3.53
CA GLU A 122 23.95 -9.15 3.32
C GLU A 122 22.75 -9.64 4.15
N SER A 123 22.72 -9.31 5.44
CA SER A 123 21.61 -9.67 6.34
C SER A 123 20.29 -9.04 5.88
N TYR A 124 20.33 -7.77 5.47
CA TYR A 124 19.19 -7.07 4.88
C TYR A 124 18.70 -7.76 3.61
N SER A 125 19.61 -8.15 2.71
CA SER A 125 19.23 -8.80 1.44
C SER A 125 18.60 -10.17 1.66
N LYS A 126 19.08 -10.94 2.65
CA LYS A 126 18.46 -12.22 3.05
C LYS A 126 17.07 -12.01 3.67
N ALA A 127 16.89 -10.99 4.50
CA ALA A 127 15.58 -10.64 5.05
C ALA A 127 14.62 -10.14 3.96
N ALA A 128 15.10 -9.34 3.00
CA ALA A 128 14.32 -8.92 1.84
C ALA A 128 13.89 -10.09 0.96
N LEU A 129 14.76 -11.08 0.74
CA LEU A 129 14.39 -12.30 0.02
C LEU A 129 13.28 -13.09 0.76
N ALA A 130 13.33 -13.16 2.09
CA ALA A 130 12.26 -13.78 2.87
C ALA A 130 10.91 -13.05 2.70
N VAL A 131 10.93 -11.71 2.59
CA VAL A 131 9.74 -10.91 2.26
C VAL A 131 9.16 -11.34 0.91
N ASP A 132 10.01 -11.43 -0.11
CA ASP A 132 9.56 -11.77 -1.47
C ASP A 132 9.02 -13.20 -1.54
N ASN A 133 9.66 -14.15 -0.86
CA ASN A 133 9.19 -15.53 -0.74
C ASN A 133 7.79 -15.62 -0.15
N LEU A 134 7.54 -14.88 0.93
CA LEU A 134 6.24 -14.86 1.60
C LEU A 134 5.17 -14.14 0.75
N LEU A 135 5.52 -13.05 0.07
CA LEU A 135 4.53 -12.25 -0.67
C LEU A 135 4.25 -12.74 -2.10
N PHE A 136 5.25 -13.26 -2.80
CA PHE A 136 5.18 -13.51 -4.25
C PHE A 136 5.41 -14.96 -4.64
N PHE A 137 6.07 -15.76 -3.81
CA PHE A 137 6.39 -17.16 -4.13
C PHE A 137 5.55 -18.19 -3.35
N GLY A 138 4.43 -17.74 -2.77
CA GLY A 138 3.41 -18.62 -2.21
C GLY A 138 3.73 -19.23 -0.84
N GLU A 139 4.78 -18.78 -0.16
CA GLU A 139 5.10 -19.27 1.19
C GLU A 139 4.14 -18.74 2.28
N TRP A 140 3.30 -17.74 1.96
CA TRP A 140 2.32 -17.18 2.88
C TRP A 140 1.05 -16.71 2.17
N SER A 141 -0.06 -16.71 2.90
CA SER A 141 -1.35 -16.18 2.45
C SER A 141 -2.04 -15.45 3.59
N SER A 142 -2.70 -14.34 3.27
CA SER A 142 -3.55 -13.60 4.21
C SER A 142 -4.70 -14.43 4.78
N SER A 143 -5.09 -15.54 4.11
CA SER A 143 -6.09 -16.48 4.63
C SER A 143 -5.63 -17.22 5.89
N ASN A 144 -4.33 -17.28 6.15
CA ASN A 144 -3.76 -17.92 7.33
C ASN A 144 -3.90 -17.04 8.58
N CYS A 145 -4.35 -15.79 8.43
CA CYS A 145 -4.53 -14.84 9.50
C CYS A 145 -5.97 -14.87 10.04
N SER A 146 -6.13 -14.91 11.37
CA SER A 146 -7.44 -14.85 12.04
C SER A 146 -8.00 -13.42 12.09
N CYS A 147 -8.01 -12.71 10.96
CA CYS A 147 -8.45 -11.32 10.85
C CYS A 147 -9.88 -11.24 10.32
N ALA A 148 -10.82 -10.78 11.16
CA ALA A 148 -12.20 -10.53 10.75
C ALA A 148 -12.28 -9.30 9.81
N ARG A 149 -13.24 -9.27 8.89
CA ARG A 149 -13.46 -8.10 8.03
C ARG A 149 -14.13 -6.96 8.81
N GLN A 150 -13.88 -5.72 8.40
CA GLN A 150 -14.65 -4.57 8.92
C GLN A 150 -16.04 -4.58 8.31
N CYS A 151 -17.05 -4.10 9.04
CA CYS A 151 -18.38 -3.96 8.48
C CYS A 151 -18.48 -2.80 7.48
N ASN A 152 -17.73 -1.72 7.71
CA ASN A 152 -17.69 -0.56 6.83
C ASN A 152 -16.31 -0.48 6.17
N GLN A 153 -16.27 -0.57 4.84
CA GLN A 153 -15.02 -0.56 4.08
C GLN A 153 -15.14 0.32 2.84
N ASP A 154 -14.17 1.20 2.66
CA ASP A 154 -14.04 2.03 1.47
C ASP A 154 -12.94 1.45 0.58
N TYR A 155 -13.28 1.16 -0.67
CA TYR A 155 -12.35 0.70 -1.68
C TYR A 155 -12.02 1.85 -2.63
N PHE A 156 -10.73 2.15 -2.74
CA PHE A 156 -10.18 3.13 -3.66
C PHE A 156 -9.75 2.38 -4.92
N LEU A 157 -10.49 2.56 -6.01
CA LEU A 157 -10.25 1.90 -7.28
C LEU A 157 -9.51 2.87 -8.22
N PRO A 158 -8.19 2.69 -8.42
CA PRO A 158 -7.42 3.55 -9.30
C PRO A 158 -7.56 3.14 -10.77
N TYR A 159 -7.79 4.11 -11.63
CA TYR A 159 -7.62 4.01 -13.07
C TYR A 159 -6.48 4.92 -13.48
N THR A 160 -5.44 4.34 -14.06
CA THR A 160 -4.20 5.06 -14.35
C THR A 160 -3.98 5.23 -15.84
N GLU A 161 -3.71 6.46 -16.24
CA GLU A 161 -3.21 6.80 -17.58
C GLU A 161 -1.77 7.29 -17.44
N THR A 162 -0.89 6.85 -18.35
CA THR A 162 0.53 7.19 -18.33
C THR A 162 0.95 7.81 -19.65
N SER A 163 1.79 8.84 -19.57
CA SER A 163 2.32 9.56 -20.73
C SER A 163 3.81 9.83 -20.56
N VAL A 164 4.55 9.85 -21.66
CA VAL A 164 5.95 10.28 -21.67
C VAL A 164 6.01 11.80 -21.51
N ILE A 165 6.96 12.28 -20.72
CA ILE A 165 7.22 13.72 -20.53
C ILE A 165 8.70 14.01 -20.84
N GLU A 166 8.97 15.18 -21.42
CA GLU A 166 10.29 15.53 -21.96
C GLU A 166 11.38 15.75 -20.89
N ASN A 167 11.02 15.78 -19.60
CA ASN A 167 11.96 15.99 -18.49
C ASN A 167 12.24 14.69 -17.74
N LYS A 168 13.44 14.53 -17.16
CA LYS A 168 13.84 13.34 -16.37
C LYS A 168 13.11 13.22 -15.01
N LEU A 169 11.98 13.89 -14.85
CA LEU A 169 11.21 13.98 -13.62
C LEU A 169 10.04 13.00 -13.70
N GLY A 170 9.48 12.64 -12.56
CA GLY A 170 8.16 12.00 -12.50
C GLY A 170 7.09 13.08 -12.34
N ARG A 171 5.93 12.88 -12.96
CA ARG A 171 4.74 13.70 -12.68
C ARG A 171 3.62 12.77 -12.21
N LEU A 172 2.94 13.14 -11.13
CA LEU A 172 1.76 12.43 -10.65
C LEU A 172 0.62 13.42 -10.45
N ARG A 173 -0.56 13.04 -10.90
CA ARG A 173 -1.80 13.75 -10.60
C ARG A 173 -2.84 12.75 -10.13
N VAL A 174 -3.34 12.92 -8.91
CA VAL A 174 -4.37 12.06 -8.32
C VAL A 174 -5.65 12.88 -8.15
N PHE A 175 -6.80 12.36 -8.59
CA PHE A 175 -8.07 13.05 -8.43
C PHE A 175 -9.23 12.07 -8.28
N PHE A 176 -10.25 12.50 -7.52
CA PHE A 176 -11.47 11.74 -7.36
C PHE A 176 -12.44 12.00 -8.51
N GLN A 177 -13.05 10.93 -9.01
CA GLN A 177 -14.19 11.00 -9.90
C GLN A 177 -15.47 10.82 -9.08
N VAL A 178 -16.38 11.78 -9.17
CA VAL A 178 -17.74 11.62 -8.65
C VAL A 178 -18.58 10.96 -9.75
N SER A 179 -19.24 9.86 -9.41
CA SER A 179 -20.25 9.20 -10.23
C SER A 179 -21.57 9.95 -10.16
#